data_AF-W2N3L4-F1
#
_entry.id   AF-W2N3L4-F1
#
_cell.length_a   1.000
_cell.length_b   1.000
_cell.length_c   1.000
_cell.angle_alpha   90.00
_cell.angle_beta   90.00
_cell.angle_gamma   90.00
#
_symmetry.space_group_name_H-M   'P 1'
#
loop_
_entity.id
_entity.type
_entity.pdbx_description
1 polymer ?
#
loop_
_entity_poly.entity_id
_entity_poly.type
_entity_poly.pdbx_seq_one_letter_code
_entity_poly.pdbx_strand_id
1 'polypeptide(L)'
;LAAFNNRFQTKLSRQQIKSKLTALKGIYTSIKAMLDASGFGWDDERHVVLVHDSVWDDYVKVQLLHTTSIDKLYYPGLKIRSFYDRFK
;
A
#
# COMPACT_ATOMS: atom_id res chain seq x y z
N LEU A 1 5.83 24.74 7.02
CA LEU A 1 4.99 24.72 5.79
C LEU A 1 5.75 25.33 4.62
N ALA A 2 6.16 26.60 4.70
CA ALA A 2 6.91 27.28 3.62
C ALA A 2 8.20 26.55 3.20
N ALA A 3 9.02 26.09 4.15
CA ALA A 3 10.24 25.33 3.84
C ALA A 3 9.98 24.00 3.12
N PHE A 4 8.93 23.26 3.51
CA PHE A 4 8.51 22.03 2.83
C PHE A 4 8.04 22.33 1.40
N ASN A 5 7.16 23.32 1.27
CA ASN A 5 6.62 23.74 -0.02
C ASN A 5 7.73 24.23 -0.96
N ASN A 6 8.72 24.99 -0.47
CA ASN A 6 9.87 25.41 -1.25
C ASN A 6 10.77 24.21 -1.63
N ARG A 7 11.15 23.38 -0.66
CA ARG A 7 12.03 22.22 -0.91
C ARG A 7 11.47 21.26 -1.96
N PHE A 8 10.17 20.98 -1.91
CA PHE A 8 9.52 20.04 -2.82
C PHE A 8 8.81 20.72 -3.99
N GLN A 9 8.95 22.04 -4.14
CA GLN A 9 8.28 22.84 -5.17
C GLN A 9 6.76 22.59 -5.21
N THR A 10 6.13 22.52 -4.03
CA THR A 10 4.69 22.27 -3.87
C THR A 10 3.98 23.48 -3.25
N LYS A 11 2.65 23.52 -3.39
CA LYS A 11 1.79 24.51 -2.72
C LYS A 11 0.73 23.81 -1.88
N LEU A 12 1.16 23.00 -0.91
CA LEU A 12 0.24 22.25 -0.05
C LEU A 12 -0.11 23.04 1.21
N SER A 13 -1.34 22.86 1.67
CA SER A 13 -1.79 23.28 3.01
C SER A 13 -1.35 22.27 4.07
N ARG A 14 -1.35 22.68 5.34
CA ARG A 14 -1.06 21.77 6.47
C ARG A 14 -2.01 20.56 6.49
N GLN A 15 -3.29 20.76 6.15
CA GLN A 15 -4.27 19.69 6.14
C GLN A 15 -4.01 18.69 5.00
N GLN A 16 -3.63 19.17 3.82
CA GLN A 16 -3.28 18.30 2.69
C GLN A 16 -2.03 17.46 3.00
N ILE A 17 -1.02 18.04 3.66
CA ILE A 17 0.16 17.30 4.11
C ILE A 17 -0.23 16.23 5.14
N LYS A 18 -1.07 16.57 6.14
CA LYS A 18 -1.56 15.60 7.12
C LYS A 18 -2.31 14.45 6.45
N SER A 19 -3.22 14.75 5.52
CA SER A 19 -3.98 13.74 4.78
C SER A 19 -3.06 12.79 4.00
N LYS A 20 -2.07 13.33 3.27
CA LYS A 20 -1.06 12.52 2.56
C LYS A 20 -0.25 11.64 3.51
N LEU A 21 0.18 12.17 4.65
CA LEU A 21 0.91 11.40 5.65
C LEU A 21 0.05 10.27 6.23
N THR A 22 -1.23 10.52 6.51
CA THR A 22 -2.16 9.47 6.97
C THR A 22 -2.32 8.38 5.92
N ALA A 23 -2.47 8.74 4.64
CA ALA A 23 -2.55 7.76 3.55
C ALA A 23 -1.27 6.92 3.45
N LEU A 24 -0.09 7.56 3.50
CA LEU A 24 1.20 6.87 3.46
C LEU A 24 1.38 5.92 4.66
N LYS A 25 0.96 6.34 5.85
CA LYS A 25 0.96 5.47 7.04
C LYS A 25 0.05 4.26 6.85
N GLY A 26 -1.13 4.44 6.25
CA GLY A 26 -2.05 3.34 5.93
C GLY A 26 -1.39 2.31 5.00
N ILE A 27 -0.80 2.78 3.90
CA ILE A 27 -0.09 1.93 2.95
C ILE A 27 1.06 1.17 3.62
N TYR A 28 1.89 1.86 4.40
CA TYR A 28 3.00 1.25 5.12
C TYR A 28 2.51 0.16 6.08
N THR A 29 1.49 0.44 6.89
CA THR A 29 0.93 -0.53 7.84
C THR A 29 0.39 -1.76 7.11
N SER A 30 -0.28 -1.58 5.97
CA SER A 30 -0.77 -2.69 5.15
C SER A 30 0.36 -3.54 4.59
N ILE A 31 1.40 -2.93 4.01
CA ILE A 31 2.56 -3.66 3.50
C ILE A 31 3.27 -4.39 4.64
N LYS A 32 3.45 -3.74 5.79
CA LYS A 32 4.08 -4.35 6.96
C LYS A 32 3.29 -5.56 7.46
N ALA A 33 1.97 -5.46 7.54
CA ALA A 33 1.11 -6.58 7.93
C ALA A 33 1.17 -7.75 6.93
N MET A 34 1.31 -7.47 5.62
CA MET A 34 1.53 -8.52 4.62
C MET A 34 2.90 -9.19 4.82
N LEU A 35 3.97 -8.41 4.97
CA LEU A 35 5.32 -8.95 5.17
C LEU A 35 5.48 -9.70 6.51
N ASP A 36 4.67 -9.38 7.51
CA ASP A 36 4.61 -10.12 8.77
C ASP A 36 3.79 -11.43 8.65
N ALA A 37 2.97 -11.57 7.61
CA ALA A 37 2.26 -12.81 7.29
C ALA A 37 3.15 -13.76 6.47
N SER A 38 2.96 -15.08 6.65
CA SER A 38 3.73 -16.08 5.92
C SER A 38 3.41 -16.07 4.42
N GLY A 39 4.43 -16.20 3.57
CA GLY A 39 4.27 -16.35 2.11
C GLY A 39 4.29 -15.05 1.32
N PHE A 40 4.53 -13.91 1.98
CA PHE A 40 4.84 -12.63 1.34
C PHE A 40 6.34 -12.36 1.36
N GLY A 41 6.88 -11.98 0.21
CA GLY A 41 8.24 -11.48 0.04
C GLY A 41 8.25 -10.00 -0.33
N TRP A 42 9.45 -9.44 -0.40
CA TRP A 42 9.68 -8.06 -0.79
C TRP A 42 10.73 -8.02 -1.91
N ASP A 43 10.46 -7.24 -2.96
CA ASP A 43 11.41 -6.92 -4.01
C ASP A 43 12.06 -5.57 -3.68
N ASP A 44 13.32 -5.59 -3.24
CA ASP A 44 14.07 -4.39 -2.85
C ASP A 44 14.39 -3.47 -4.03
N GLU A 45 14.53 -4.01 -5.26
CA GLU A 45 14.83 -3.19 -6.43
C GLU A 45 13.60 -2.41 -6.88
N ARG A 46 12.45 -3.10 -6.90
CA ARG A 46 11.19 -2.56 -7.41
C ARG A 46 10.32 -1.96 -6.32
N HIS A 47 10.67 -2.16 -5.06
CA HIS A 47 9.93 -1.73 -3.89
C HIS A 47 8.46 -2.22 -3.91
N VAL A 48 8.26 -3.50 -4.22
CA VAL A 48 6.93 -4.15 -4.30
C VAL A 48 6.87 -5.43 -3.49
N VAL A 49 5.66 -5.80 -3.06
CA VAL A 49 5.41 -7.08 -2.39
C VAL A 49 5.35 -8.19 -3.42
N LEU A 50 6.12 -9.26 -3.21
CA LEU A 50 6.09 -10.49 -4.01
C LEU A 50 5.20 -11.51 -3.30
N VAL A 51 4.24 -12.09 -4.01
CA VAL A 51 3.32 -13.06 -3.42
C VAL A 51 2.80 -14.01 -4.49
N HIS A 52 2.62 -15.28 -4.15
CA HIS A 52 1.97 -16.26 -5.02
C HIS A 52 0.44 -16.07 -4.96
N ASP A 53 -0.26 -16.25 -6.09
CA ASP A 53 -1.70 -16.01 -6.18
C ASP A 53 -2.52 -16.76 -5.10
N SER A 54 -2.13 -18.00 -4.76
CA SER A 54 -2.79 -18.77 -3.70
C SER A 54 -2.65 -18.16 -2.31
N VAL A 55 -1.48 -17.59 -1.99
CA VAL A 55 -1.22 -16.93 -0.70
C VAL A 55 -2.01 -15.62 -0.62
N TRP A 56 -2.08 -14.89 -1.74
CA TRP A 56 -2.88 -13.67 -1.83
C TRP A 56 -4.37 -13.95 -1.61
N ASP A 57 -4.92 -14.97 -2.29
CA ASP A 57 -6.34 -15.32 -2.18
C ASP A 57 -6.71 -15.73 -0.75
N ASP A 58 -5.84 -16.49 -0.08
CA ASP A 58 -6.09 -16.90 1.31
C ASP A 58 -5.92 -15.73 2.29
N TYR A 59 -4.93 -14.87 2.09
CA TYR A 59 -4.77 -13.65 2.88
C TYR A 59 -5.96 -12.72 2.75
N VAL A 60 -6.47 -12.51 1.53
CA VAL A 60 -7.66 -11.70 1.28
C VAL A 60 -8.88 -12.31 1.96
N LYS A 61 -9.09 -13.62 1.90
CA LYS A 61 -10.19 -14.27 2.63
C LYS A 61 -10.09 -14.03 4.13
N VAL A 62 -8.93 -14.25 4.75
CA VAL A 62 -8.72 -14.04 6.19
C VAL A 62 -8.96 -12.57 6.56
N GLN A 63 -8.40 -11.64 5.79
CA GLN A 63 -8.54 -10.22 6.06
C GLN A 63 -9.98 -9.69 5.85
N LEU A 64 -10.73 -10.26 4.90
CA LEU A 64 -12.15 -9.97 4.68
C LEU A 64 -13.05 -10.55 5.78
N LEU A 65 -12.67 -11.68 6.39
CA LEU A 65 -13.40 -12.28 7.51
C LEU A 65 -13.21 -11.51 8.82
N HIS A 66 -12.06 -10.84 9.00
CA HIS A 66 -11.75 -10.06 10.19
C HIS A 66 -12.21 -8.60 10.15
N THR A 67 -12.71 -8.08 9.02
CA THR A 67 -13.14 -6.67 8.91
C THR A 67 -14.55 -6.53 8.34
N THR A 68 -15.42 -5.81 9.05
CA THR A 68 -16.83 -5.57 8.68
C THR A 68 -17.01 -4.59 7.51
N SER A 69 -15.97 -4.31 6.73
CA SER A 69 -16.03 -3.40 5.57
C SER A 69 -14.94 -3.72 4.56
N ILE A 70 -15.32 -4.47 3.53
CA ILE A 70 -14.53 -4.84 2.35
C ILE A 70 -13.88 -3.61 1.69
N ASP A 71 -14.54 -2.45 1.75
CA ASP A 71 -14.11 -1.20 1.13
C ASP A 71 -12.85 -0.56 1.74
N LYS A 72 -12.41 -0.97 2.94
CA LYS A 72 -11.20 -0.42 3.58
C LYS A 72 -9.90 -1.12 3.17
N LEU A 73 -10.01 -2.29 2.53
CA LEU A 73 -8.87 -3.05 2.01
C LEU A 73 -8.78 -2.95 0.49
N TYR A 74 -9.89 -2.60 -0.15
CA TYR A 74 -9.89 -2.16 -1.54
C TYR A 74 -9.36 -0.71 -1.62
N TYR A 75 -8.04 -0.58 -1.61
CA TYR A 75 -7.40 0.67 -2.04
C TYR A 75 -7.37 0.69 -3.57
N PRO A 76 -8.17 1.54 -4.25
CA PRO A 76 -8.06 1.73 -5.69
C PRO A 76 -6.70 2.39 -5.98
N GLY A 77 -5.71 1.56 -6.32
CA GLY A 77 -4.35 2.02 -6.62
C GLY A 77 -3.24 1.04 -6.25
N LEU A 78 -3.47 0.12 -5.30
CA LEU A 78 -2.51 -0.94 -4.97
C LEU A 78 -2.76 -2.17 -5.86
N LYS A 79 -2.70 -1.98 -7.18
CA LYS A 79 -2.60 -3.07 -8.14
C LYS A 79 -1.14 -3.50 -8.26
N ILE A 80 -0.63 -4.20 -7.25
CA ILE A 80 0.72 -4.82 -7.30
C ILE A 80 0.77 -5.83 -8.48
N ARG A 81 -0.36 -6.47 -8.80
CA ARG A 81 -0.49 -7.43 -9.91
C ARG A 81 -0.34 -6.83 -11.32
N SER A 82 -0.88 -5.63 -11.59
CA SER A 82 -0.88 -5.08 -12.96
C SER A 82 0.45 -4.47 -13.40
N PHE A 83 1.43 -4.38 -12.50
CA PHE A 83 2.78 -3.97 -12.91
C PHE A 83 3.49 -5.14 -13.60
N TYR A 84 3.27 -6.38 -13.15
CA TYR A 84 3.97 -7.56 -13.67
C TYR A 84 3.45 -8.04 -15.03
N ASP A 85 2.15 -7.92 -15.28
CA ASP A 85 1.55 -8.30 -16.59
C ASP A 85 2.00 -7.39 -17.75
N ARG A 86 2.69 -6.27 -17.47
CA ARG A 86 3.18 -5.31 -18.49
C ARG A 86 4.63 -5.53 -18.91
N PHE A 87 5.40 -6.33 -18.18
CA PHE A 87 6.84 -6.55 -18.43
C PHE A 87 7.18 -8.01 -18.81
N LYS A 88 6.19 -8.74 -19.35
CA LYS A 88 6.43 -9.99 -20.07
C LYS A 88 6.44 -9.76 -21.57
#